data_AF-A0A4Q5XNQ2-F1
#
_entry.id   AF-A0A4Q5XNQ2-F1
#
_cell.length_a   1.000
_cell.length_b   1.000
_cell.length_c   1.000
_cell.angle_alpha   90.00
_cell.angle_beta   90.00
_cell.angle_gamma   90.00
#
_symmetry.space_group_name_H-M   'P 1'
#
loop_
_entity.id
_entity.type
_entity.pdbx_description
1 polymer ?
#
loop_
_entity_poly.entity_id
_entity_poly.type
_entity_poly.pdbx_seq_one_letter_code
_entity_poly.pdbx_strand_id
1 'polypeptide(L)'
;MTIQLPLSAHDAGLAGIMMAMGVSARAASAEVAKAGPEKRTAALLAMAARIRASAPALLDANKEDMAAANAKGISGAMLDRLELTPGRIEAMAQGVEEVAALPDPVGAVMATWTRPNGLEMSRVRGPIGVIGIIYESRPNVTADAGALCLRAANAAILR
;
A
#
# COMPACT_ATOMS: atom_id res chain seq x y z
N MET A 1 8.09 -25.49 17.68
CA MET A 1 8.90 -26.18 16.64
C MET A 1 9.41 -25.11 15.68
N THR A 2 10.50 -24.46 16.06
CA THR A 2 11.13 -23.38 15.28
C THR A 2 12.11 -24.02 14.32
N ILE A 3 11.83 -23.94 13.02
CA ILE A 3 12.78 -24.34 11.99
C ILE A 3 13.84 -23.22 11.93
N GLN A 4 14.95 -23.42 12.64
CA GLN A 4 16.16 -22.61 12.44
C GLN A 4 16.91 -23.17 11.24
N LEU A 5 16.66 -22.59 10.07
CA LEU A 5 17.55 -22.70 8.92
C LEU A 5 18.80 -21.85 9.19
N PRO A 6 20.02 -22.33 8.88
CA PRO A 6 21.23 -21.54 9.06
C PRO A 6 21.26 -20.42 8.02
N LEU A 7 20.88 -19.21 8.43
CA LEU A 7 20.95 -18.00 7.62
C LEU A 7 22.41 -17.50 7.61
N SER A 8 22.94 -17.16 6.44
CA SER A 8 24.26 -16.50 6.34
C SER A 8 24.23 -15.14 7.06
N ALA A 9 25.39 -14.52 7.36
CA ALA A 9 25.43 -13.22 8.03
C ALA A 9 24.66 -12.11 7.26
N HIS A 10 24.62 -12.19 5.93
CA HIS A 10 23.81 -11.33 5.08
C HIS A 10 22.31 -11.63 5.23
N ASP A 11 21.94 -12.90 5.28
CA ASP A 11 20.55 -13.33 5.44
C ASP A 11 20.01 -13.05 6.85
N ALA A 12 20.87 -13.08 7.88
CA ALA A 12 20.53 -12.65 9.24
C ALA A 12 20.23 -11.15 9.30
N GLY A 13 20.97 -10.33 8.52
CA GLY A 13 20.70 -8.90 8.36
C GLY A 13 19.37 -8.64 7.65
N LEU A 14 19.12 -9.29 6.52
CA LEU A 14 17.86 -9.17 5.78
C LEU A 14 16.66 -9.65 6.61
N ALA A 15 16.77 -10.81 7.26
CA ALA A 15 15.72 -11.34 8.12
C ALA A 15 15.41 -10.37 9.28
N GLY A 16 16.45 -9.75 9.86
CA GLY A 16 16.29 -8.71 10.88
C GLY A 16 15.52 -7.49 10.37
N ILE A 17 15.85 -6.98 9.18
CA ILE A 17 15.15 -5.83 8.56
C ILE A 17 13.68 -6.19 8.27
N MET A 18 13.43 -7.36 7.69
CA MET A 18 12.06 -7.81 7.38
C MET A 18 11.24 -7.98 8.66
N MET A 19 11.83 -8.52 9.73
CA MET A 19 11.16 -8.65 11.02
C MET A 19 10.83 -7.27 11.62
N ALA A 20 11.77 -6.33 11.59
CA ALA A 20 11.56 -4.97 12.09
C ALA A 20 10.46 -4.23 11.31
N MET A 21 10.40 -4.41 9.99
CA MET A 21 9.36 -3.88 9.13
C MET A 21 8.00 -4.47 9.48
N GLY A 22 7.92 -5.79 9.70
CA GLY A 22 6.69 -6.47 10.13
C GLY A 22 6.17 -5.99 11.49
N VAL A 23 7.06 -5.80 12.47
CA VAL A 23 6.71 -5.25 13.79
C VAL A 23 6.15 -3.83 13.67
N SER A 24 6.83 -2.98 12.89
CA SER A 24 6.41 -1.61 12.64
C SER A 24 5.06 -1.54 11.92
N ALA A 25 4.86 -2.35 10.88
CA ALA A 25 3.62 -2.42 10.14
C ALA A 25 2.45 -2.91 11.01
N ARG A 26 2.70 -3.88 11.90
CA ARG A 26 1.68 -4.36 12.86
C ARG A 26 1.27 -3.25 13.83
N ALA A 27 2.23 -2.50 14.38
CA ALA A 27 1.93 -1.34 15.24
C ALA A 27 1.15 -0.27 14.48
N ALA A 28 1.57 0.08 13.25
CA ALA A 28 0.88 1.05 12.41
C ALA A 28 -0.55 0.61 12.06
N SER A 29 -0.78 -0.67 11.80
CA SER A 29 -2.11 -1.19 11.46
C SER A 29 -3.15 -0.91 12.57
N ALA A 30 -2.74 -1.00 13.84
CA ALA A 30 -3.60 -0.68 14.97
C ALA A 30 -3.98 0.82 15.02
N GLU A 31 -3.05 1.72 14.68
CA GLU A 31 -3.30 3.16 14.66
C GLU A 31 -4.13 3.59 13.44
N VAL A 32 -3.86 3.01 12.27
CA VAL A 32 -4.64 3.28 11.04
C VAL A 32 -6.08 2.76 11.18
N ALA A 33 -6.29 1.62 11.86
CA ALA A 33 -7.62 1.09 12.15
C ALA A 33 -8.45 2.03 13.06
N LYS A 34 -7.78 2.76 13.98
CA LYS A 34 -8.43 3.77 14.84
C LYS A 34 -8.63 5.12 14.15
N ALA A 35 -7.95 5.36 13.03
CA ALA A 35 -8.19 6.57 12.25
C ALA A 35 -9.66 6.57 11.78
N GLY A 36 -10.33 7.71 11.89
CA GLY A 36 -11.67 7.87 11.33
C GLY A 36 -11.64 7.95 9.80
N PRO A 37 -12.79 7.77 9.14
CA PRO A 37 -12.93 7.92 7.69
C PRO A 37 -12.35 9.23 7.16
N GLU A 38 -12.65 10.34 7.84
CA GLU A 38 -12.22 11.68 7.47
C GLU A 38 -10.69 11.82 7.45
N LYS A 39 -10.00 11.31 8.48
CA LYS A 39 -8.53 11.37 8.55
C LYS A 39 -7.88 10.57 7.42
N ARG A 40 -8.42 9.40 7.10
CA ARG A 40 -7.93 8.58 5.98
C ARG A 40 -8.17 9.24 4.63
N THR A 41 -9.35 9.81 4.41
CA THR A 41 -9.65 10.57 3.19
C THR A 41 -8.73 11.79 3.05
N ALA A 42 -8.53 12.57 4.12
CA ALA A 42 -7.61 13.70 4.11
C ALA A 42 -6.16 13.29 3.79
N ALA A 43 -5.70 12.17 4.35
CA ALA A 43 -4.38 11.62 4.05
C ALA A 43 -4.25 11.21 2.57
N LEU A 44 -5.26 10.56 1.98
CA LEU A 44 -5.27 10.20 0.56
C LEU A 44 -5.22 11.43 -0.35
N LEU A 45 -6.02 12.46 -0.06
CA LEU A 45 -5.98 13.71 -0.82
C LEU A 45 -4.62 14.40 -0.72
N ALA A 46 -4.00 14.38 0.47
CA ALA A 46 -2.65 14.89 0.66
C ALA A 46 -1.60 14.07 -0.11
N MET A 47 -1.76 12.75 -0.19
CA MET A 47 -0.90 11.88 -1.00
C MET A 47 -0.99 12.25 -2.49
N ALA A 48 -2.21 12.41 -3.03
CA ALA A 48 -2.41 12.82 -4.42
C ALA A 48 -1.78 14.18 -4.73
N ALA A 49 -2.01 15.18 -3.87
CA ALA A 49 -1.38 16.50 -4.00
C ALA A 49 0.16 16.41 -3.97
N ARG A 50 0.71 15.57 -3.07
CA ARG A 50 2.15 15.37 -2.96
C ARG A 50 2.75 14.68 -4.18
N ILE A 51 2.06 13.71 -4.77
CA ILE A 51 2.48 13.06 -6.02
C ILE A 51 2.64 14.11 -7.12
N ARG A 52 1.62 14.96 -7.33
CA ARG A 52 1.68 16.04 -8.33
C ARG A 52 2.80 17.03 -8.06
N ALA A 53 2.93 17.50 -6.82
CA ALA A 53 3.98 18.43 -6.43
C ALA A 53 5.39 17.85 -6.59
N SER A 54 5.54 16.52 -6.51
CA SER A 54 6.82 15.83 -6.65
C SER A 54 7.08 15.33 -8.07
N ALA A 55 6.22 15.64 -9.04
CA ALA A 55 6.34 15.13 -10.41
C ALA A 55 7.73 15.34 -11.05
N PRO A 56 8.40 16.52 -10.93
CA PRO A 56 9.74 16.69 -11.46
C PRO A 56 10.74 15.70 -10.87
N ALA A 57 10.74 15.54 -9.54
CA ALA A 57 11.64 14.62 -8.84
C ALA A 57 11.37 13.15 -9.18
N LEU A 58 10.09 12.77 -9.36
CA LEU A 58 9.70 11.42 -9.76
C LEU A 58 10.17 11.09 -11.18
N LEU A 59 10.04 12.05 -12.11
CA LEU A 59 10.52 11.86 -13.49
C LEU A 59 12.04 11.75 -13.55
N ASP A 60 12.76 12.56 -12.77
CA ASP A 60 14.23 12.50 -12.74
C ASP A 60 14.72 11.18 -12.14
N ALA A 61 14.13 10.72 -11.04
CA ALA A 61 14.43 9.39 -10.49
C ALA A 61 14.12 8.26 -11.48
N ASN A 62 12.98 8.34 -12.19
CA ASN A 62 12.62 7.31 -13.16
C ASN A 62 13.56 7.27 -14.37
N LYS A 63 14.17 8.39 -14.78
CA LYS A 63 15.19 8.38 -15.85
C LYS A 63 16.40 7.54 -15.45
N GLU A 64 16.82 7.61 -14.18
CA GLU A 64 17.92 6.79 -13.66
C GLU A 64 17.55 5.31 -13.68
N ASP A 65 16.33 4.97 -13.25
CA ASP A 65 15.80 3.61 -13.31
C ASP A 65 15.74 3.07 -14.75
N MET A 66 15.27 3.89 -15.70
CA MET A 66 15.19 3.53 -17.11
C MET A 66 16.57 3.32 -17.73
N ALA A 67 17.56 4.16 -17.39
CA ALA A 67 18.94 3.98 -17.85
C ALA A 67 19.54 2.68 -17.31
N ALA A 68 19.35 2.39 -16.01
CA ALA A 68 19.82 1.17 -15.38
C ALA A 68 19.13 -0.08 -15.96
N ALA A 69 17.83 -0.02 -16.24
CA ALA A 69 17.05 -1.09 -16.83
C ALA A 69 17.49 -1.40 -18.28
N ASN A 70 17.73 -0.36 -19.09
CA ASN A 70 18.27 -0.51 -20.44
C ASN A 70 19.66 -1.15 -20.42
N ALA A 71 20.56 -0.70 -19.53
CA ALA A 71 21.90 -1.27 -19.40
C ALA A 71 21.89 -2.76 -19.01
N LYS A 72 20.87 -3.20 -18.27
CA LYS A 72 20.65 -4.60 -17.89
C LYS A 72 19.96 -5.45 -18.96
N GLY A 73 19.60 -4.86 -20.11
CA GLY A 73 18.92 -5.58 -21.19
C GLY A 73 17.49 -6.01 -20.85
N ILE A 74 16.80 -5.25 -19.99
CA ILE A 74 15.39 -5.51 -19.67
C ILE A 74 14.54 -5.38 -20.95
N SER A 75 13.54 -6.26 -21.10
CA SER A 75 12.71 -6.32 -22.31
C SER A 75 11.89 -5.03 -22.50
N GLY A 76 11.59 -4.69 -23.77
CA GLY A 76 10.82 -3.49 -24.09
C GLY A 76 9.45 -3.41 -23.40
N ALA A 77 8.78 -4.55 -23.22
CA ALA A 77 7.50 -4.60 -22.48
C ALA A 77 7.64 -4.32 -20.98
N MET A 78 8.80 -4.63 -20.37
CA MET A 78 9.07 -4.28 -18.97
C MET A 78 9.53 -2.84 -18.83
N LEU A 79 10.28 -2.32 -19.80
CA LEU A 79 10.64 -0.89 -19.85
C LEU A 79 9.39 -0.01 -19.99
N ASP A 80 8.46 -0.37 -20.88
CA ASP A 80 7.19 0.35 -20.99
C ASP A 80 6.41 0.34 -19.68
N ARG A 81 6.42 -0.74 -18.90
CA ARG A 81 5.75 -0.76 -17.59
C ARG A 81 6.49 0.08 -16.52
N LEU A 82 7.81 0.17 -16.62
CA LEU A 82 8.66 0.91 -15.70
C LEU A 82 8.60 2.43 -15.93
N GLU A 83 8.36 2.86 -17.17
CA GLU A 83 8.42 4.27 -17.55
C GLU A 83 7.35 5.11 -16.82
N LEU A 84 7.77 6.26 -16.28
CA LEU A 84 6.91 7.32 -15.81
C LEU A 84 6.94 8.49 -16.79
N THR A 85 5.74 8.97 -17.13
CA THR A 85 5.53 10.18 -17.91
C THR A 85 4.69 11.16 -17.10
N PRO A 86 4.66 12.46 -17.44
CA PRO A 86 3.79 13.41 -16.75
C PRO A 86 2.32 12.96 -16.69
N GLY A 87 1.81 12.37 -17.77
CA GLY A 87 0.45 11.83 -17.82
C GLY A 87 0.24 10.63 -16.89
N ARG A 88 1.24 9.74 -16.77
CA ARG A 88 1.15 8.60 -15.84
C ARG A 88 1.21 9.05 -14.37
N ILE A 89 2.01 10.06 -14.05
CA ILE A 89 2.05 10.64 -12.69
C ILE A 89 0.73 11.32 -12.34
N GLU A 90 0.13 12.06 -13.29
CA GLU A 90 -1.19 12.64 -13.08
C GLU A 90 -2.26 11.55 -12.88
N ALA A 91 -2.25 10.51 -13.71
CA ALA A 91 -3.17 9.37 -13.56
C ALA A 91 -3.00 8.65 -12.21
N MET A 92 -1.77 8.53 -11.69
CA MET A 92 -1.54 8.01 -10.33
C MET A 92 -2.19 8.91 -9.26
N ALA A 93 -2.01 10.23 -9.34
CA ALA A 93 -2.61 11.15 -8.39
C ALA A 93 -4.15 11.10 -8.45
N GLN A 94 -4.72 11.07 -9.66
CA GLN A 94 -6.16 10.92 -9.86
C GLN A 94 -6.67 9.58 -9.30
N GLY A 95 -5.98 8.46 -9.53
CA GLY A 95 -6.35 7.16 -8.97
C GLY A 95 -6.41 7.17 -7.44
N VAL A 96 -5.49 7.88 -6.78
CA VAL A 96 -5.53 8.07 -5.32
C VAL A 96 -6.75 8.90 -4.88
N GLU A 97 -7.13 9.93 -5.64
CA GLU A 97 -8.34 10.74 -5.37
C GLU A 97 -9.63 9.93 -5.57
N GLU A 98 -9.68 9.10 -6.61
CA GLU A 98 -10.79 8.18 -6.86
C GLU A 98 -10.96 7.20 -5.70
N VAL A 99 -9.85 6.65 -5.18
CA VAL A 99 -9.87 5.82 -3.97
C VAL A 99 -10.34 6.60 -2.74
N ALA A 100 -9.96 7.88 -2.60
CA ALA A 100 -10.41 8.73 -1.51
C ALA A 100 -11.94 8.99 -1.55
N ALA A 101 -12.53 9.00 -2.74
CA ALA A 101 -13.95 9.21 -2.98
C ALA A 101 -14.81 7.95 -2.78
N LEU A 102 -14.22 6.75 -2.78
CA LEU A 102 -14.95 5.51 -2.50
C LEU A 102 -15.61 5.56 -1.12
N PRO A 103 -16.78 4.96 -0.88
CA PRO A 103 -17.35 4.80 0.46
C PRO A 103 -16.37 4.12 1.43
N ASP A 104 -16.39 4.51 2.71
CA ASP A 104 -15.47 3.89 3.68
C ASP A 104 -15.93 2.46 3.97
N PRO A 105 -15.09 1.44 3.72
CA PRO A 105 -15.49 0.06 3.95
C PRO A 105 -15.50 -0.31 5.43
N VAL A 106 -14.77 0.42 6.29
CA VAL A 106 -14.52 0.02 7.68
C VAL A 106 -15.71 0.39 8.57
N GLY A 107 -16.17 -0.56 9.37
CA GLY A 107 -17.31 -0.35 10.27
C GLY A 107 -18.68 -0.58 9.63
N ALA A 108 -18.74 -0.96 8.34
CA ALA A 108 -20.00 -1.26 7.67
C ALA A 108 -20.67 -2.52 8.27
N VAL A 109 -21.92 -2.38 8.70
CA VAL A 109 -22.73 -3.49 9.21
C VAL A 109 -23.28 -4.30 8.04
N MET A 110 -22.95 -5.58 7.97
CA MET A 110 -23.35 -6.50 6.92
C MET A 110 -24.63 -7.27 7.24
N ALA A 111 -24.87 -7.55 8.52
CA ALA A 111 -26.05 -8.27 9.00
C ALA A 111 -26.27 -7.98 10.48
N THR A 112 -27.53 -7.96 10.90
CA THR A 112 -27.95 -7.90 12.31
C THR A 112 -28.98 -8.98 12.57
N TRP A 113 -28.95 -9.60 13.74
CA TRP A 113 -29.95 -10.59 14.17
C TRP A 113 -30.03 -10.67 15.69
N THR A 114 -31.20 -11.07 16.19
CA THR A 114 -31.43 -11.27 17.62
C THR A 114 -31.50 -12.76 17.94
N ARG A 115 -30.78 -13.19 18.97
CA ARG A 115 -30.82 -14.57 19.46
C ARG A 115 -32.08 -14.81 20.30
N PRO A 116 -32.55 -16.07 20.44
CA PRO A 116 -33.71 -16.39 21.28
C PRO A 116 -33.61 -15.95 22.75
N ASN A 117 -32.39 -15.73 23.24
CA ASN A 117 -32.13 -15.20 24.59
C ASN A 117 -32.06 -13.67 24.66
N GLY A 118 -32.43 -12.95 23.60
CA GLY A 118 -32.46 -11.49 23.54
C GLY A 118 -31.13 -10.82 23.18
N LEU A 119 -30.05 -11.56 22.91
CA LEU A 119 -28.78 -10.95 22.49
C LEU A 119 -28.86 -10.41 21.06
N GLU A 120 -28.54 -9.14 20.87
CA GLU A 120 -28.33 -8.53 19.57
C GLU A 120 -26.94 -8.85 19.04
N MET A 121 -26.86 -9.38 17.83
CA MET A 121 -25.62 -9.70 17.15
C MET A 121 -25.52 -8.91 15.85
N SER A 122 -24.32 -8.48 15.52
CA SER A 122 -24.02 -7.84 14.24
C SER A 122 -22.75 -8.42 13.62
N ARG A 123 -22.72 -8.47 12.28
CA ARG A 123 -21.51 -8.73 11.51
C ARG A 123 -21.02 -7.42 10.93
N VAL A 124 -19.82 -6.98 11.32
CA VAL A 124 -19.26 -5.69 10.94
C VAL A 124 -17.95 -5.89 10.17
N ARG A 125 -17.72 -5.11 9.11
CA ARG A 125 -16.48 -5.16 8.34
C ARG A 125 -15.33 -4.49 9.12
N GLY A 126 -14.24 -5.23 9.31
CA GLY A 126 -12.99 -4.72 9.86
C GLY A 126 -11.84 -4.78 8.84
N PRO A 127 -10.71 -4.11 9.11
CA PRO A 127 -9.49 -4.25 8.31
C PRO A 127 -8.90 -5.66 8.45
N ILE A 128 -8.09 -6.07 7.47
CA ILE A 128 -7.32 -7.32 7.51
C ILE A 128 -6.14 -7.17 8.49
N GLY A 129 -5.50 -6.00 8.51
CA GLY A 129 -4.36 -5.68 9.37
C GLY A 129 -3.16 -5.19 8.56
N VAL A 130 -2.25 -6.10 8.22
CA VAL A 130 -1.04 -5.80 7.42
C VAL A 130 -1.12 -6.53 6.09
N ILE A 131 -0.86 -5.81 4.99
CA ILE A 131 -0.85 -6.35 3.63
C ILE A 131 0.56 -6.20 3.07
N GLY A 132 1.19 -7.33 2.70
CA GLY A 132 2.44 -7.36 1.95
C GLY A 132 2.16 -7.40 0.45
N ILE A 133 2.78 -6.52 -0.32
CA ILE A 133 2.52 -6.34 -1.75
C ILE A 133 3.85 -6.45 -2.46
N ILE A 134 3.97 -7.48 -3.30
CA ILE A 134 5.18 -7.76 -4.09
C ILE A 134 4.86 -7.47 -5.55
N TYR A 135 5.60 -6.56 -6.17
CA TYR A 135 5.36 -6.15 -7.55
C TYR A 135 6.67 -5.91 -8.30
N GLU A 136 6.58 -5.87 -9.63
CA GLU A 136 7.73 -5.73 -10.50
C GLU A 136 7.43 -4.74 -11.63
N SER A 137 8.41 -3.87 -11.91
CA SER A 137 8.46 -2.95 -13.05
C SER A 137 7.17 -2.14 -13.26
N ARG A 138 6.49 -1.73 -12.19
CA ARG A 138 5.26 -0.90 -12.25
C ARG A 138 5.25 0.13 -11.13
N PRO A 139 5.92 1.28 -11.29
CA PRO A 139 6.02 2.28 -10.23
C PRO A 139 4.67 2.81 -9.75
N ASN A 140 3.66 2.83 -10.64
CA ASN A 140 2.29 3.26 -10.31
C ASN A 140 1.62 2.37 -9.24
N VAL A 141 1.95 1.08 -9.19
CA VAL A 141 1.38 0.14 -8.20
C VAL A 141 1.69 0.59 -6.77
N THR A 142 2.81 1.28 -6.55
CA THR A 142 3.16 1.86 -5.26
C THR A 142 2.06 2.79 -4.74
N ALA A 143 1.53 3.67 -5.60
CA ALA A 143 0.48 4.62 -5.23
C ALA A 143 -0.88 3.93 -5.09
N ASP A 144 -1.26 3.11 -6.07
CA ASP A 144 -2.56 2.43 -6.11
C ASP A 144 -2.73 1.51 -4.89
N ALA A 145 -1.71 0.68 -4.64
CA ALA A 145 -1.76 -0.33 -3.60
C ALA A 145 -1.68 0.31 -2.20
N GLY A 146 -0.84 1.35 -2.04
CA GLY A 146 -0.79 2.14 -0.81
C GLY A 146 -2.11 2.84 -0.50
N ALA A 147 -2.75 3.44 -1.51
CA ALA A 147 -4.03 4.13 -1.36
C ALA A 147 -5.16 3.18 -0.95
N LEU A 148 -5.30 2.03 -1.64
CA LEU A 148 -6.31 1.04 -1.31
C LEU A 148 -6.12 0.45 0.10
N CYS A 149 -4.87 0.16 0.48
CA CYS A 149 -4.57 -0.31 1.83
C CYS A 149 -4.98 0.73 2.87
N LEU A 150 -4.60 2.00 2.66
CA LEU A 150 -4.96 3.07 3.57
C LEU A 150 -6.48 3.24 3.65
N ARG A 151 -7.21 3.28 2.51
CA ARG A 151 -8.67 3.41 2.50
C ARG A 151 -9.37 2.31 3.30
N ALA A 152 -8.89 1.07 3.18
CA ALA A 152 -9.40 -0.08 3.90
C ALA A 152 -8.81 -0.27 5.32
N ALA A 153 -8.11 0.75 5.83
CA ALA A 153 -7.47 0.80 7.14
C ALA A 153 -6.45 -0.31 7.43
N ASN A 154 -5.67 -0.68 6.43
CA ASN A 154 -4.57 -1.63 6.54
C ASN A 154 -3.23 -0.89 6.47
N ALA A 155 -2.22 -1.43 7.17
CA ALA A 155 -0.84 -1.07 6.89
C ALA A 155 -0.33 -1.83 5.66
N ALA A 156 0.49 -1.19 4.84
CA ALA A 156 1.09 -1.79 3.66
C ALA A 156 2.60 -1.98 3.84
N ILE A 157 3.11 -3.12 3.39
CA ILE A 157 4.53 -3.36 3.13
C ILE A 157 4.67 -3.52 1.62
N LEU A 158 5.41 -2.62 0.97
CA LEU A 158 5.60 -2.57 -0.48
C LEU A 158 7.00 -3.11 -0.81
N ARG A 159 7.09 -4.10 -1.70
CA ARG A 159 8.34 -4.76 -2.07
C ARG A 159 8.48 -5.00 -3.57
#